data_AF-A0A9P8NWP2-F1
#
_entry.id   AF-A0A9P8NWP2-F1
#
_cell.length_a   1.000
_cell.length_b   1.000
_cell.length_c   1.000
_cell.angle_alpha   90.00
_cell.angle_beta   90.00
_cell.angle_gamma   90.00
#
_symmetry.space_group_name_H-M   'P 1'
#
loop_
_entity.id
_entity.type
_entity.pdbx_description
1 polymer ?
#
loop_
_entity_poly.entity_id
_entity_poly.type
_entity_poly.pdbx_seq_one_letter_code
_entity_poly.pdbx_strand_id
1 'polypeptide(L)'
;HVRAISCLKGFEVGKKGVQLLSTYITEELGIECGALSGANLAPEVAKEHWSETTVAYHIPKDYQGDGMDVDHKVLKLLFHRPYFHVSVIDDVAGIS
;
A
#
# COMPACT_ATOMS: atom_id res chain seq x y z
N HIS A 1 -11.43 -11.08 -8.73
CA HIS A 1 -10.60 -9.89 -8.99
C HIS A 1 -9.38 -9.96 -8.08
N VAL A 2 -8.22 -9.51 -8.55
CA VAL A 2 -6.96 -9.52 -7.77
C VAL A 2 -6.65 -8.07 -7.37
N ARG A 3 -6.28 -7.86 -6.11
CA ARG A 3 -5.85 -6.56 -5.57
C ARG A 3 -4.40 -6.67 -5.10
N ALA A 4 -3.61 -5.61 -5.25
CA ALA A 4 -2.19 -5.59 -4.92
C ALA A 4 -1.83 -4.46 -3.97
N ILE A 5 -0.75 -4.65 -3.21
CA ILE A 5 -0.09 -3.63 -2.39
C ILE A 5 1.42 -3.73 -2.66
N SER A 6 2.02 -2.62 -3.08
CA SER A 6 3.47 -2.50 -3.26
C SER A 6 4.13 -2.06 -1.96
N CYS A 7 5.12 -2.82 -1.47
CA CYS A 7 5.97 -2.42 -0.33
C CYS A 7 7.30 -1.78 -0.79
N LEU A 8 7.40 -1.45 -2.08
CA LEU A 8 8.59 -0.80 -2.64
C LEU A 8 8.60 0.67 -2.20
N LYS A 9 9.72 1.12 -1.63
CA LYS A 9 9.89 2.52 -1.21
C LYS A 9 10.41 3.35 -2.38
N GLY A 10 9.85 4.54 -2.56
CA GLY A 10 10.27 5.50 -3.57
C GLY A 10 9.48 5.42 -4.87
N PHE A 11 9.96 6.17 -5.84
CA PHE A 11 9.36 6.37 -7.15
C PHE A 11 10.43 6.27 -8.23
N GLU A 12 10.01 5.93 -9.45
CA GLU A 12 10.89 5.98 -10.60
C GLU A 12 10.99 7.42 -11.11
N VAL A 13 12.22 7.85 -11.40
CA VAL A 13 12.48 9.16 -12.04
C VAL A 13 13.03 8.90 -13.43
N GLY A 14 12.24 9.22 -14.44
CA GLY A 14 12.60 9.08 -15.84
C GLY A 14 12.59 10.40 -16.59
N LYS A 15 12.93 10.34 -17.88
CA LYS A 15 12.87 11.52 -18.78
C LYS A 15 11.46 12.13 -18.92
N LYS A 16 10.42 11.37 -18.57
CA LYS A 16 9.00 11.78 -18.66
C LYS A 16 8.43 12.30 -17.33
N GLY A 17 9.20 12.28 -16.24
CA GLY A 17 8.77 12.73 -14.92
C GLY A 17 8.91 11.65 -13.85
N VAL A 18 8.14 11.83 -12.78
CA VAL A 18 8.08 10.94 -11.61
C VAL A 18 6.93 9.95 -11.80
N GLN A 19 7.20 8.66 -11.70
CA GLN A 19 6.20 7.58 -11.77
C GLN A 19 6.22 6.77 -10.47
N LEU A 20 5.03 6.53 -9.91
CA LEU A 20 4.89 5.65 -8.75
C LEU A 20 5.04 4.19 -9.17
N LEU A 21 5.75 3.41 -8.35
CA LEU A 21 5.95 1.98 -8.62
C LEU A 21 4.63 1.19 -8.56
N SER A 22 3.67 1.64 -7.74
CA SER A 22 2.30 1.10 -7.72
C SER A 22 1.57 1.35 -9.04
N THR A 23 1.70 2.55 -9.62
CA THR A 23 1.12 2.87 -10.94
C THR A 23 1.70 2.00 -12.03
N TYR A 24 3.02 1.76 -12.02
CA TYR A 24 3.66 0.84 -12.97
C TYR A 24 3.06 -0.57 -12.90
N ILE A 25 2.86 -1.11 -11.69
CA ILE A 25 2.22 -2.43 -11.50
C ILE A 25 0.79 -2.44 -12.06
N THR A 26 0.02 -1.37 -11.81
CA THR A 26 -1.35 -1.25 -12.33
C THR A 26 -1.37 -1.21 -13.86
N GLU A 27 -0.46 -0.49 -14.50
CA GLU A 27 -0.36 -0.37 -15.95
C GLU A 27 0.05 -1.68 -16.63
N GLU A 28 1.02 -2.40 -16.07
CA GLU A 28 1.55 -3.64 -16.66
C GLU A 28 0.64 -4.85 -16.43
N LEU A 29 -0.02 -4.93 -15.26
CA LEU A 29 -0.81 -6.11 -14.87
C LEU A 29 -2.33 -5.88 -14.95
N GLY A 30 -2.79 -4.64 -15.10
CA GLY A 30 -4.22 -4.31 -15.13
C GLY A 30 -4.95 -4.60 -13.81
N ILE A 31 -4.24 -4.57 -12.68
CA ILE A 31 -4.81 -4.80 -11.34
C ILE A 31 -4.67 -3.55 -10.49
N GLU A 32 -5.65 -3.28 -9.62
CA GLU A 32 -5.57 -2.15 -8.69
C GLU A 32 -4.44 -2.40 -7.67
N CYS A 33 -3.49 -1.45 -7.58
CA CYS A 33 -2.32 -1.55 -6.73
C CYS A 33 -2.17 -0.33 -5.80
N GLY A 34 -2.25 -0.57 -4.49
CA GLY A 34 -1.88 0.41 -3.48
C GLY A 34 -0.39 0.38 -3.14
N ALA A 35 0.01 1.15 -2.13
CA ALA A 35 1.38 1.19 -1.63
C ALA A 35 1.42 1.10 -0.10
N LEU A 36 2.51 0.55 0.44
CA LEU A 36 2.83 0.53 1.87
C LEU A 36 4.20 1.18 2.04
N SER A 37 4.23 2.29 2.78
CA SER A 37 5.44 3.04 3.04
C SER A 37 5.41 3.64 4.44
N GLY A 38 6.59 3.75 5.07
CA GLY A 38 6.70 4.19 6.44
C GLY A 38 8.14 4.22 6.95
N ALA A 39 8.30 4.84 8.11
CA ALA A 39 9.54 4.89 8.86
C ALA A 39 9.75 3.57 9.62
N ASN A 40 10.05 2.51 8.87
CA ASN A 40 10.27 1.17 9.39
C ASN A 40 11.54 0.53 8.79
N LEU A 41 12.22 -0.25 9.63
CA LEU A 41 13.32 -1.12 9.25
C LEU A 41 12.86 -2.57 9.38
N ALA A 42 12.99 -3.35 8.31
CA ALA A 42 12.62 -4.77 8.28
C ALA A 42 13.12 -5.58 9.51
N PRO A 43 14.38 -5.46 9.96
CA PRO A 43 14.85 -6.20 11.12
C PRO A 43 14.22 -5.76 12.45
N GLU A 44 13.75 -4.51 12.57
CA GLU A 44 13.07 -4.02 13.78
C GLU A 44 11.63 -4.54 13.85
N VAL A 45 10.91 -4.47 12.73
CA VAL A 45 9.56 -5.03 12.61
C VAL A 45 9.58 -6.54 12.87
N ALA A 46 10.60 -7.25 12.38
CA ALA A 46 10.77 -8.69 12.60
C ALA A 46 11.06 -9.05 14.08
N LYS A 47 11.64 -8.13 14.85
CA LYS A 47 11.89 -8.28 16.28
C LYS A 47 10.75 -7.75 17.15
N GLU A 48 9.62 -7.43 16.54
CA GLU A 48 8.45 -6.84 17.22
C GLU A 48 8.78 -5.53 17.94
N HIS A 49 9.80 -4.80 17.48
CA HIS A 49 10.04 -3.45 17.93
C HIS A 49 8.96 -2.53 17.37
N TRP A 50 8.43 -1.67 18.23
CA TRP A 50 7.36 -0.78 17.85
C TRP A 50 7.78 0.14 16.70
N SER A 51 6.93 0.20 15.67
CA SER A 51 7.09 1.09 14.52
C SER A 51 5.73 1.35 13.85
N GLU A 52 5.72 2.27 12.90
CA GLU A 52 4.51 2.69 12.20
C GLU A 52 4.69 2.64 10.68
N THR A 53 3.58 2.49 9.98
CA THR A 53 3.53 2.58 8.52
C THR A 53 2.20 3.16 8.05
N THR A 54 2.20 3.65 6.82
CA THR A 54 1.00 4.03 6.10
C THR A 54 0.76 3.07 4.94
N VAL A 55 -0.48 2.64 4.77
CA VAL A 55 -0.95 1.92 3.59
C VAL A 55 -1.87 2.86 2.84
N ALA A 56 -1.54 3.18 1.60
CA ALA A 56 -2.42 3.93 0.73
C ALA A 56 -3.05 3.00 -0.30
N TYR A 57 -4.36 3.09 -0.45
CA TYR A 57 -5.10 2.26 -1.39
C TYR A 57 -6.37 2.98 -1.81
N HIS A 58 -6.50 3.21 -3.12
CA HIS A 58 -7.72 3.75 -3.69
C HIS A 58 -8.74 2.62 -3.88
N ILE A 59 -9.96 2.81 -3.38
CA ILE A 59 -11.04 1.84 -3.64
C ILE A 59 -11.45 1.96 -5.11
N PRO A 60 -11.25 0.90 -5.93
CA PRO A 60 -11.48 0.99 -7.36
C PRO A 60 -12.98 1.00 -7.68
N LYS A 61 -13.33 1.47 -8.89
CA LYS A 61 -14.73 1.52 -9.36
C LYS A 61 -15.38 0.15 -9.50
N ASP A 62 -14.59 -0.91 -9.65
CA ASP A 62 -15.04 -2.30 -9.75
C ASP A 62 -15.11 -3.00 -8.37
N TYR A 63 -15.06 -2.24 -7.27
CA TYR A 63 -15.22 -2.76 -5.90
C TYR A 63 -16.55 -3.50 -5.73
N GLN A 64 -16.47 -4.76 -5.29
CA GLN A 64 -17.65 -5.64 -5.18
C GLN A 64 -18.43 -5.50 -3.86
N GLY A 65 -17.98 -4.67 -2.93
CA GLY A 65 -18.64 -4.50 -1.63
C GLY A 65 -17.98 -5.26 -0.48
N ASP A 66 -18.43 -4.93 0.73
CA ASP A 66 -17.88 -5.44 1.99
C ASP A 66 -17.95 -6.98 2.06
N GLY A 67 -16.83 -7.61 2.41
CA GLY A 67 -16.72 -9.08 2.52
C GLY A 67 -16.48 -9.80 1.19
N MET A 68 -16.58 -9.11 0.06
CA MET A 68 -16.34 -9.65 -1.28
C MET A 68 -15.07 -9.11 -1.93
N ASP A 69 -14.55 -8.00 -1.41
CA ASP A 69 -13.39 -7.30 -1.95
C ASP A 69 -12.56 -6.61 -0.85
N VAL A 70 -11.44 -6.00 -1.23
CA VAL A 70 -10.52 -5.34 -0.31
C VAL A 70 -10.89 -3.87 -0.15
N ASP A 71 -11.20 -3.47 1.09
CA ASP A 71 -11.37 -2.09 1.51
C ASP A 71 -10.29 -1.69 2.54
N HIS A 72 -10.37 -0.46 3.05
CA HIS A 72 -9.43 0.02 4.06
C HIS A 72 -9.48 -0.78 5.37
N LYS A 73 -10.65 -1.34 5.74
CA LYS A 73 -10.80 -2.14 6.97
C LYS A 73 -10.04 -3.45 6.81
N VAL A 74 -10.18 -4.12 5.67
CA VAL A 74 -9.45 -5.34 5.33
C VAL A 74 -7.95 -5.09 5.35
N LEU A 75 -7.48 -3.99 4.74
CA LEU A 75 -6.05 -3.64 4.74
C LEU A 75 -5.51 -3.33 6.13
N LYS A 76 -6.27 -2.58 6.95
CA LYS A 76 -5.92 -2.33 8.35
C LYS A 76 -5.83 -3.66 9.10
N LEU A 77 -6.83 -4.54 8.98
CA LEU A 77 -6.82 -5.85 9.63
C LEU A 77 -5.66 -6.73 9.16
N LEU A 78 -5.28 -6.66 7.88
CA LEU A 78 -4.20 -7.46 7.33
C LEU A 78 -2.84 -7.07 7.93
N PHE A 79 -2.51 -5.78 7.97
CA PHE A 79 -1.15 -5.34 8.33
C PHE A 79 -1.00 -4.91 9.80
N HIS A 80 -2.07 -4.47 10.48
CA HIS A 80 -1.96 -3.79 11.78
C HIS A 80 -1.64 -4.71 12.96
N ARG A 81 -0.48 -4.57 13.59
CA ARG A 81 -0.06 -5.32 14.80
C ARG A 81 0.20 -4.38 15.98
N PRO A 82 0.21 -4.88 17.24
CA PRO A 82 0.55 -4.05 18.41
C PRO A 82 1.91 -3.34 18.31
N TYR A 83 2.88 -3.98 17.64
CA TYR A 83 4.21 -3.44 17.38
C TYR A 83 4.39 -2.84 15.97
N PHE A 84 3.34 -2.86 15.15
CA PHE A 84 3.36 -2.33 13.79
C PHE A 84 2.06 -1.57 13.52
N HIS A 85 2.04 -0.30 13.91
CA HIS A 85 0.87 0.55 13.74
C HIS A 85 0.70 0.87 12.25
N VAL A 86 -0.54 0.84 11.75
CA VAL A 86 -0.83 0.99 10.31
C VAL A 86 -1.88 2.07 10.16
N SER A 87 -1.60 3.16 9.47
CA SER A 87 -2.65 4.09 9.03
C SER A 87 -3.08 3.71 7.61
N VAL A 88 -4.37 3.69 7.30
CA VAL A 88 -4.86 3.43 5.93
C VAL A 88 -5.49 4.70 5.37
N ILE A 89 -5.07 5.09 4.16
CA ILE A 89 -5.52 6.32 3.49
C ILE A 89 -5.82 6.06 2.00
N ASP A 90 -6.48 7.00 1.34
CA ASP A 90 -6.72 6.93 -0.12
C ASP A 90 -5.55 7.44 -0.96
N ASP A 91 -4.71 8.33 -0.41
CA ASP A 91 -3.68 9.05 -1.18
C ASP A 91 -2.41 8.21 -1.39
N VAL A 92 -2.35 7.50 -2.52
CA VAL A 92 -1.18 6.68 -2.93
C VAL A 92 0.02 7.54 -3.34
N ALA A 93 -0.22 8.74 -3.89
CA ALA A 93 0.85 9.62 -4.34
C ALA A 93 1.59 10.28 -3.17
N GLY A 94 0.89 10.59 -2.08
CA GLY A 94 1.46 11.26 -0.91
C GLY A 94 2.39 10.41 -0.03
N ILE A 95 2.42 9.08 -0.20
CA ILE A 95 3.19 8.18 0.68
C ILE A 95 4.41 7.52 0.03
N SER A 96 4.59 7.71 -1.27
CA SER A 96 5.67 7.07 -2.06
C SER A 96 6.96 7.87 -2.07
#